data_AF-A0A1W1UR79-F1
#
_entry.id   AF-A0A1W1UR79-F1
#
_cell.length_a   1.000
_cell.length_b   1.000
_cell.length_c   1.000
_cell.angle_alpha   90.00
_cell.angle_beta   90.00
_cell.angle_gamma   90.00
#
_symmetry.space_group_name_H-M   'P 1'
#
loop_
_entity.id
_entity.type
_entity.pdbx_description
1 polymer ?
#
loop_
_entity_poly.entity_id
_entity_poly.type
_entity_poly.pdbx_seq_one_letter_code
_entity_poly.pdbx_strand_id
1 'polypeptide(L)' 'MFFEFKNRNKTIKELRKSQSYTAWELAFKLKVDTVDITQIDYLKFKEVPEPIKSKMLPLLRGDDMDEIPW' A
#
# COMPACT_ATOMS: atom_id res chain seq x y z
N MET A 1 1.22 14.15 3.16
CA MET A 1 2.40 14.33 2.29
C MET A 1 3.73 13.75 2.83
N PHE A 2 4.06 13.77 4.13
CA PHE A 2 5.37 13.27 4.62
C PHE A 2 5.66 11.78 4.32
N PHE A 3 4.63 10.93 4.35
CA PHE A 3 4.77 9.49 4.09
C PHE A 3 5.25 9.20 2.66
N GLU A 4 4.70 9.89 1.66
CA GLU A 4 5.09 9.73 0.26
C GLU A 4 6.54 10.14 0.01
N PHE A 5 6.98 11.26 0.61
CA PHE A 5 8.35 11.72 0.48
C PHE A 5 9.36 10.76 1.13
N LYS A 6 9.03 10.22 2.31
CA LYS A 6 9.88 9.24 3.02
C LYS A 6 9.93 7.88 2.32
N ASN A 7 8.83 7.49 1.66
CA ASN A 7 8.66 6.13 1.14
C ASN A 7 8.76 6.05 -0.40
N ARG A 8 9.10 7.15 -1.08
CA ARG A 8 9.20 7.24 -2.55
C ARG A 8 10.14 6.21 -3.18
N ASN A 9 11.23 5.87 -2.49
CA ASN A 9 12.24 4.94 -2.98
C ASN A 9 12.02 3.49 -2.51
N LYS A 10 11.08 3.26 -1.60
CA LYS A 10 10.76 1.92 -1.10
C LYS A 10 9.88 1.18 -2.10
N THR A 11 10.01 -0.14 -2.11
CA THR A 11 9.13 -1.03 -2.89
C THR A 11 7.81 -1.23 -2.16
N ILE A 12 6.76 -1.52 -2.92
CA ILE A 12 5.44 -1.87 -2.36
C ILE A 12 5.56 -3.07 -1.42
N LYS A 13 6.41 -4.05 -1.76
CA LYS A 13 6.74 -5.20 -0.90
C LYS A 13 7.24 -4.80 0.49
N GLU A 14 8.14 -3.82 0.56
CA GLU A 14 8.68 -3.37 1.84
C GLU A 14 7.63 -2.63 2.67
N LEU A 15 6.81 -1.80 2.01
CA LEU A 15 5.71 -1.07 2.65
C LEU A 15 4.62 -2.00 3.18
N ARG A 16 4.29 -3.05 2.41
CA ARG A 16 3.37 -4.10 2.79
C ARG A 16 3.88 -4.87 4.01
N LYS A 17 5.14 -5.29 4.01
CA LYS A 17 5.78 -5.97 5.15
C LYS A 17 5.84 -5.09 6.40
N SER A 18 6.07 -3.79 6.25
CA SER A 18 6.10 -2.85 7.38
C SER A 18 4.76 -2.75 8.12
N GLN A 19 3.66 -3.18 7.48
CA GLN A 19 2.32 -3.21 8.08
C GLN A 19 1.77 -4.61 8.27
N SER A 20 2.62 -5.62 8.13
CA SER A 20 2.22 -7.02 8.31
C SER A 20 1.09 -7.47 7.38
N TYR A 21 0.90 -6.81 6.23
CA TYR A 21 -0.13 -7.19 5.26
C TYR A 21 0.35 -8.28 4.31
N THR A 22 -0.54 -9.21 4.00
CA THR A 22 -0.31 -10.18 2.91
C THR A 22 -0.69 -9.55 1.56
N ALA A 23 -0.11 -10.03 0.44
CA ALA A 23 -0.46 -9.55 -0.90
C ALA A 23 -1.98 -9.73 -1.18
N TRP A 24 -2.54 -10.82 -0.66
CA TRP A 24 -3.97 -11.11 -0.74
C TRP A 24 -4.84 -10.14 0.07
N GLU A 25 -4.45 -9.80 1.30
CA GLU A 25 -5.19 -8.83 2.13
C GLU A 25 -5.18 -7.44 1.52
N LEU A 26 -4.03 -7.05 0.95
CA LEU A 26 -3.88 -5.79 0.25
C LEU A 26 -4.74 -5.76 -1.02
N ALA A 27 -4.75 -6.85 -1.80
CA ALA A 27 -5.59 -7.02 -2.98
C ALA A 27 -7.09 -6.93 -2.63
N PHE A 28 -7.50 -7.61 -1.56
CA PHE A 28 -8.88 -7.62 -1.07
C PHE A 28 -9.35 -6.21 -0.66
N LYS A 29 -8.55 -5.48 0.12
CA LYS A 29 -8.85 -4.10 0.53
C LYS A 29 -8.89 -3.13 -0.66
N LEU A 30 -8.00 -3.30 -1.64
CA LEU A 30 -7.97 -2.46 -2.84
C LEU A 30 -9.02 -2.84 -3.88
N LYS A 31 -9.66 -4.01 -3.73
CA LYS A 31 -10.53 -4.65 -4.74
C LYS A 31 -9.83 -4.79 -6.09
N VAL A 32 -8.57 -5.21 -6.05
CA VAL A 32 -7.71 -5.44 -7.21
C VAL A 32 -7.32 -6.92 -7.22
N ASP A 33 -6.98 -7.44 -8.40
CA ASP A 33 -6.53 -8.81 -8.52
C ASP A 33 -5.19 -9.04 -7.80
N THR A 34 -4.98 -10.25 -7.28
CA THR A 34 -3.75 -10.56 -6.54
C THR A 34 -2.54 -10.59 -7.48
N VAL A 35 -2.76 -10.94 -8.75
CA VAL A 35 -1.71 -10.94 -9.79
C VAL A 35 -1.16 -9.53 -10.01
N ASP A 36 -2.04 -8.55 -10.18
CA ASP A 36 -1.66 -7.13 -10.30
C ASP A 36 -0.89 -6.64 -9.07
N ILE A 37 -1.33 -7.01 -7.86
CA ILE A 37 -0.62 -6.66 -6.62
C ILE A 37 0.79 -7.29 -6.58
N THR A 38 0.92 -8.53 -7.04
CA THR A 38 2.20 -9.24 -7.08
C THR A 38 3.15 -8.60 -8.08
N GLN A 39 2.63 -8.10 -9.21
CA GLN A 39 3.41 -7.38 -10.22
C GLN A 39 3.89 -6.01 -9.70
N ILE A 40 3.03 -5.27 -8.99
CA ILE A 40 3.42 -3.98 -8.38
C ILE A 40 4.31 -4.15 -7.13
N ASP A 41 4.34 -5.32 -6.48
CA ASP A 41 5.16 -5.59 -5.29
C ASP A 41 6.66 -5.32 -5.58
N TYR A 42 7.10 -5.54 -6.82
CA TYR A 42 8.46 -5.29 -7.32
C TYR A 42 8.72 -3.83 -7.71
N LEU A 43 7.67 -3.05 -7.95
CA LEU A 43 7.79 -1.65 -8.33
C LEU A 43 8.06 -0.75 -7.12
N LYS A 44 8.76 0.35 -7.37
CA LYS A 44 8.94 1.41 -6.38
C LYS A 44 7.65 2.20 -6.25
N PHE A 45 7.39 2.72 -5.05
CA PHE A 45 6.21 3.52 -4.76
C PHE A 45 6.05 4.75 -5.69
N LYS A 46 7.16 5.28 -6.24
CA LYS A 46 7.15 6.37 -7.23
C LYS A 46 6.67 5.97 -8.63
N GLU A 47 6.78 4.69 -9.00
CA GLU A 47 6.50 4.15 -10.34
C GLU A 47 5.09 3.56 -10.40
N VAL A 48 4.43 3.41 -9.26
CA VAL A 48 3.05 2.95 -9.19
C VAL A 48 2.13 4.07 -9.69
N PRO A 49 1.15 3.75 -10.56
CA PRO A 49 0.20 4.73 -11.06
C PRO A 49 -0.61 5.35 -9.91
N GLU A 50 -0.80 6.67 -9.98
CA GLU A 50 -1.55 7.46 -8.99
C GLU A 50 -2.91 6.89 -8.56
N PRO A 51 -3.76 6.30 -9.42
CA PRO A 51 -5.04 5.72 -8.98
C PRO A 51 -4.89 4.57 -7.98
N ILE A 52 -3.86 3.73 -8.14
CA ILE A 52 -3.58 2.63 -7.20
C ILE A 52 -2.94 3.21 -5.94
N LYS A 53 -1.99 4.12 -6.12
CA LYS A 53 -1.27 4.79 -5.04
C LYS A 53 -2.21 5.54 -4.08
N SER A 54 -3.21 6.25 -4.60
CA SER A 54 -4.19 7.00 -3.79
C SER A 54 -5.02 6.08 -2.89
N LYS A 55 -5.40 4.89 -3.37
CA LYS A 55 -6.11 3.87 -2.57
C LYS A 55 -5.20 3.17 -1.57
N MET A 56 -3.93 2.98 -1.92
CA MET A 56 -2.93 2.36 -1.04
C MET A 56 -2.46 3.29 0.06
N LEU A 57 -2.46 4.60 -0.17
CA LEU A 57 -1.98 5.59 0.79
C LEU A 57 -2.67 5.55 2.17
N PRO A 58 -4.02 5.54 2.28
CA PRO A 58 -4.68 5.45 3.58
C PRO A 58 -4.40 4.11 4.26
N LEU A 59 -4.47 3.01 3.49
CA LEU A 59 -4.14 1.67 3.97
C LEU A 59 -2.72 1.58 4.52
N LEU A 60 -1.77 2.21 3.81
CA LEU A 60 -0.36 2.15 4.16
C LEU A 60 0.04 3.15 5.25
N ARG A 61 -0.77 4.17 5.50
CA ARG A 61 -0.54 5.13 6.57
C ARG A 61 -1.12 4.62 7.89
N GLY A 62 -2.10 3.71 7.82
CA GLY A 62 -2.83 3.21 8.97
C GLY A 62 -4.06 4.07 9.32
N ASP A 63 -4.54 4.91 8.39
CA ASP A 63 -5.76 5.73 8.61
C ASP A 63 -6.99 4.84 8.92
N ASP A 64 -7.04 3.61 8.38
CA ASP A 64 -8.10 2.61 8.69
C ASP A 64 -8.12 2.15 10.17
N MET A 65 -7.06 2.34 10.94
CA MET A 65 -6.99 1.89 12.35
C MET A 65 -7.44 2.97 13.35
N ASP A 66 -7.67 4.21 12.90
CA ASP A 66 -8.10 5.33 13.76
C ASP A 66 -9.59 5.24 14.14
N GLU A 67 -10.36 4.36 13.50
CA GLU A 67 -11.80 4.16 13.78
C GLU A 67 -12.10 3.19 14.94
N ILE A 68 -11.14 2.84 15.81
CA ILE A 68 -11.44 2.04 17.01
C ILE A 68 -11.84 3.02 18.14
N PRO A 69 -13.14 3.15 18.48
CA PRO A 69 -13.50 3.87 19.69
C PRO A 69 -13.17 2.93 20.86
N TRP A 70 -12.25 3.40 21.71
CA TRP A 70 -12.10 3.02 23.12
C TRP A 70 -13.28 2.28 23.77
#